data_AF-A0A661X887-F1
#
_entry.id   AF-A0A661X887-F1
#
_cell.length_a   1.000
_cell.length_b   1.000
_cell.length_c   1.000
_cell.angle_alpha   90.00
_cell.angle_beta   90.00
_cell.angle_gamma   90.00
#
_symmetry.space_group_name_H-M   'P 1'
#
loop_
_entity.id
_entity.type
_entity.pdbx_description
1 polymer ?
#
loop_
_entity_poly.entity_id
_entity_poly.type
_entity_poly.pdbx_seq_one_letter_code
_entity_poly.pdbx_strand_id
1 'polypeptide(L)'
;MAYKVIKDRCTGCGVCEKVCPVNAITIVEGKAEIDPSLCTDCGICAERCPVDAITAGTPALEMKKPENIQPPMYGFNGGRGMGYGRGMGGRFGMRGQGRGFGMGMRGQGRGMGRGRGGGFGRGPTGYCVCPNCGTRVPHEPGVPCNSMKCPKCGAPMVRE
;
A
#
# COMPACT_ATOMS: atom_id res chain seq x y z
N MET A 1 0.25 33.54 -3.62
CA MET A 1 -0.39 33.29 -2.31
C MET A 1 0.76 33.21 -1.32
N ALA A 2 0.58 32.83 -0.07
CA ALA A 2 1.72 32.63 0.83
C ALA A 2 1.42 31.50 1.79
N TYR A 3 2.46 30.80 2.24
CA TYR A 3 2.32 29.87 3.36
C TYR A 3 2.14 30.65 4.66
N LYS A 4 1.29 30.14 5.54
CA LYS A 4 1.01 30.75 6.85
C LYS A 4 1.38 29.79 7.97
N VAL A 5 2.00 30.32 9.01
CA VAL A 5 2.34 29.55 10.22
C VAL A 5 1.20 29.63 11.23
N ILE A 6 0.83 28.48 11.77
CA ILE A 6 -0.10 28.34 12.88
C ILE A 6 0.70 28.51 14.17
N LYS A 7 0.59 29.69 14.79
CA LYS A 7 1.32 30.08 16.01
C LYS A 7 1.07 29.14 17.20
N ASP A 8 -0.01 28.36 17.18
CA ASP A 8 -0.35 27.40 18.25
C ASP A 8 0.38 26.07 18.14
N ARG A 9 0.77 25.67 16.93
CA ARG A 9 1.50 24.43 16.66
C ARG A 9 2.99 24.65 16.47
N CYS A 10 3.39 25.86 16.13
CA CYS A 10 4.80 26.19 15.93
C CYS A 10 5.56 26.12 17.25
N THR A 11 6.60 25.28 17.28
CA THR A 11 7.51 25.12 18.41
C THR A 11 8.74 26.03 18.34
N GLY A 12 8.86 26.87 17.31
CA GLY A 12 10.02 27.76 17.15
C GLY A 12 11.31 27.07 16.74
N CYS A 13 11.25 25.83 16.24
CA CYS A 13 12.45 25.03 15.94
C CYS A 13 13.41 25.64 14.90
N GLY A 14 12.96 26.61 14.10
CA GLY A 14 13.77 27.31 13.10
C GLY A 14 14.20 26.48 11.89
N VAL A 15 13.67 25.26 11.72
CA VAL A 15 13.97 24.43 10.55
C VAL A 15 13.51 25.10 9.27
N CYS A 16 12.33 25.72 9.30
CA CYS A 16 11.73 26.39 8.15
C CYS A 16 12.57 27.56 7.62
N GLU A 17 13.22 28.33 8.50
CA GLU A 17 14.14 29.42 8.13
C GLU A 17 15.31 28.89 7.31
N LYS A 18 15.97 27.82 7.79
CA LYS A 18 17.18 27.26 7.14
C LYS A 18 16.92 26.62 5.78
N VAL A 19 15.71 26.13 5.54
CA VAL A 19 15.34 25.48 4.28
C VAL A 19 14.71 26.43 3.27
N CYS A 20 14.44 27.69 3.66
CA CYS A 20 13.80 28.65 2.80
C CYS A 20 14.80 29.20 1.76
N PRO A 21 14.61 28.96 0.45
CA PRO A 21 15.57 29.42 -0.57
C PRO A 21 15.61 30.95 -0.72
N VAL A 22 14.53 31.63 -0.31
CA VAL A 22 14.36 33.08 -0.41
C VAL A 22 14.45 33.78 0.96
N ASN A 23 14.77 33.03 2.02
CA ASN A 23 14.85 33.53 3.40
C ASN A 23 13.61 34.36 3.83
N ALA A 24 12.42 33.97 3.37
CA ALA A 24 11.16 34.66 3.65
C ALA A 24 10.61 34.40 5.06
N ILE A 25 11.37 33.73 5.94
CA ILE A 25 10.89 33.26 7.24
C ILE A 25 11.79 33.81 8.33
N THR A 26 11.20 34.46 9.32
CA THR A 26 11.88 35.01 10.51
C THR A 26 11.33 34.35 11.77
N ILE A 27 12.14 34.30 12.82
CA ILE A 27 11.70 33.78 14.13
C ILE A 27 11.50 34.98 15.07
N VAL A 28 10.24 35.24 15.42
CA VAL A 28 9.84 36.31 16.33
C VAL A 28 9.21 35.67 17.56
N GLU A 29 9.73 35.97 18.75
CA GLU A 29 9.23 35.44 20.03
C GLU A 29 9.18 33.89 20.08
N GLY A 30 10.14 33.22 19.44
CA GLY A 30 10.17 31.77 19.38
C GLY A 30 9.09 31.16 18.48
N LYS A 31 8.48 31.93 17.58
CA LYS A 31 7.55 31.42 16.56
C LYS A 31 8.03 31.85 15.18
N ALA A 32 7.87 30.95 14.21
CA ALA A 32 8.17 31.28 12.82
C ALA A 32 7.07 32.20 12.25
N GLU A 33 7.49 33.27 11.59
CA GLU A 33 6.66 34.21 10.87
C GLU A 33 7.13 34.26 9.41
N ILE A 34 6.20 34.19 8.47
CA ILE A 34 6.50 34.14 7.03
C ILE A 34 6.07 35.46 6.41
N ASP A 35 6.99 36.13 5.70
CA ASP A 35 6.69 37.33 4.94
C ASP A 35 6.04 36.94 3.59
N PRO A 36 4.77 37.31 3.35
CA PRO A 36 4.08 36.96 2.12
C PRO A 36 4.64 37.68 0.88
N SER A 37 5.40 38.76 1.06
CA SER A 37 6.00 39.53 -0.03
C SER A 37 7.21 38.82 -0.63
N LEU A 38 7.91 38.03 0.18
CA LEU A 38 9.10 37.27 -0.21
C LEU A 38 8.76 35.80 -0.50
N CYS A 39 7.66 35.28 0.04
CA CYS A 39 7.28 33.88 -0.12
C CYS A 39 6.90 33.55 -1.57
N THR A 40 7.61 32.58 -2.17
CA THR A 40 7.35 32.11 -3.54
C THR A 40 6.42 30.89 -3.61
N ASP A 41 5.76 30.55 -2.51
CA ASP A 41 4.88 29.37 -2.41
C ASP A 41 5.57 28.02 -2.74
N CYS A 42 6.89 27.90 -2.54
CA CYS A 42 7.63 26.68 -2.88
C CYS A 42 7.24 25.43 -2.06
N GLY A 43 6.63 25.58 -0.88
CA GLY A 43 6.15 24.46 -0.04
C GLY A 43 7.20 23.72 0.79
N ILE A 44 8.49 23.97 0.57
CA ILE A 44 9.61 23.29 1.26
C ILE A 44 9.49 23.42 2.79
N CYS A 45 9.06 24.58 3.28
CA CYS A 45 8.91 24.82 4.71
C CYS A 45 7.82 23.95 5.34
N ALA A 46 6.72 23.68 4.63
CA ALA A 46 5.66 22.82 5.10
C ALA A 46 6.11 21.35 5.19
N GLU A 47 6.82 20.85 4.17
CA GLU A 47 7.34 19.48 4.14
C GLU A 47 8.40 19.19 5.22
N ARG A 48 9.15 20.22 5.63
CA ARG A 48 10.22 20.10 6.63
C ARG A 48 9.77 20.41 8.05
N CYS A 49 8.51 20.81 8.24
CA CYS A 49 8.00 21.13 9.56
C CYS A 49 7.70 19.83 10.33
N PRO A 50 8.36 19.55 11.46
CA PRO A 50 8.14 18.30 12.20
C PRO A 50 6.77 18.23 12.89
N VAL A 51 6.08 19.37 13.00
CA VAL A 51 4.80 19.54 13.68
C VAL A 51 3.67 19.96 12.74
N ASP A 52 3.95 19.97 11.42
CA ASP A 52 3.00 20.38 10.37
C ASP A 52 2.27 21.69 10.72
N ALA A 53 3.01 22.67 11.25
CA ALA A 53 2.47 23.95 11.70
C ALA A 53 2.27 24.96 10.56
N ILE A 54 2.60 24.61 9.32
CA ILE A 54 2.57 25.53 8.18
C ILE A 54 1.48 25.06 7.21
N THR A 55 0.54 25.94 6.90
CA THR A 55 -0.56 25.68 5.96
C THR A 55 -0.37 26.50 4.68
N ALA A 56 -0.79 25.94 3.54
CA ALA A 56 -0.95 26.71 2.32
C ALA A 56 -2.06 27.76 2.56
N GLY A 57 -1.79 29.03 2.25
CA GLY A 57 -2.65 30.17 2.54
C GLY A 57 -3.92 30.26 1.70
N THR A 58 -4.69 29.18 1.64
CA THR A 58 -6.13 29.29 1.40
C THR A 58 -6.77 29.66 2.73
N PRO A 59 -7.67 30.65 2.78
CA PRO A 59 -8.39 30.96 4.00
C PRO A 59 -9.16 29.71 4.40
N ALA A 60 -8.72 29.11 5.51
CA ALA A 60 -9.43 28.06 6.20
C ALA A 60 -10.79 28.62 6.65
N LEU A 61 -11.79 28.56 5.78
CA LEU A 61 -13.17 28.48 6.19
C LEU A 61 -13.34 27.09 6.79
N GLU A 62 -13.05 27.03 8.07
CA GLU A 62 -13.65 26.15 9.07
C GLU A 62 -14.52 25.01 8.52
N MET A 63 -13.89 23.93 8.07
CA MET A 63 -14.54 22.63 8.05
C MET A 63 -13.99 21.82 9.22
N LYS A 64 -14.80 21.82 10.27
CA LYS A 64 -14.78 20.92 11.42
C LYS A 64 -14.13 19.59 11.07
N LYS A 65 -13.14 19.19 11.88
CA LYS A 65 -12.62 17.81 11.93
C LYS A 65 -13.76 16.79 11.67
N PRO A 66 -13.70 15.93 10.64
CA PRO A 66 -14.36 14.65 10.76
C PRO A 66 -13.52 13.81 11.73
N GLU A 67 -13.81 13.97 13.01
CA GLU A 67 -13.50 12.99 14.03
C GLU A 67 -14.34 11.73 13.76
N ASN A 68 -13.96 10.95 12.72
CA ASN A 68 -14.23 9.52 12.53
C ASN A 68 -13.75 9.05 11.15
N ILE A 69 -12.44 9.06 10.90
CA ILE A 69 -11.87 8.10 9.95
C ILE A 69 -11.28 7.01 10.83
N GLN A 70 -12.03 5.91 10.95
CA GLN A 70 -11.51 4.66 11.46
C GLN A 70 -10.17 4.41 10.75
N PRO A 71 -9.04 4.28 11.47
CA PRO A 71 -7.82 3.86 10.82
C PRO A 71 -8.12 2.52 10.13
N PRO A 72 -7.61 2.26 8.90
CA PRO A 72 -7.77 0.95 8.30
C PRO A 72 -7.29 -0.06 9.33
N MET A 73 -8.16 -1.01 9.67
CA MET A 73 -7.86 -2.14 10.54
C MET A 73 -6.59 -2.82 10.00
N TYR A 74 -5.42 -2.36 10.45
CA TYR A 74 -4.23 -3.18 10.56
C TYR A 74 -4.51 -4.11 11.74
N GLY A 75 -5.43 -5.04 11.49
CA GLY A 75 -5.61 -6.24 12.27
C GLY A 75 -4.34 -7.05 12.07
N PHE A 76 -3.39 -6.82 12.96
CA PHE A 76 -2.44 -7.83 13.40
C PHE A 76 -3.23 -9.13 13.57
N ASN A 77 -3.15 -10.02 12.59
CA ASN A 77 -3.52 -11.41 12.80
C ASN A 77 -2.38 -12.00 13.63
N GLY A 78 -2.43 -11.66 14.92
CA GLY A 78 -1.61 -12.23 15.97
C GLY A 78 -1.71 -13.74 15.84
N GLY A 79 -0.56 -14.34 15.58
CA GLY A 79 -0.43 -15.75 15.32
C GLY A 79 -1.05 -16.57 16.45
N ARG A 80 -1.99 -17.43 16.10
CA ARG A 80 -2.11 -18.72 16.77
C ARG A 80 -1.13 -19.66 16.09
N GLY A 81 0.06 -19.73 16.68
CA GLY A 81 1.08 -20.70 16.33
C GLY A 81 0.56 -22.13 16.45
N MET A 82 0.61 -22.85 15.34
CA MET A 82 0.49 -24.31 15.23
C MET A 82 1.28 -24.71 13.97
N GLY A 83 2.35 -25.49 13.99
CA GLY A 83 3.15 -26.03 15.07
C GLY A 83 4.57 -26.24 14.53
N TYR A 84 5.54 -25.93 15.39
CA TYR A 84 6.91 -26.38 15.26
C TYR A 84 6.90 -27.91 15.14
N GLY A 85 7.41 -28.42 14.03
CA GLY A 85 7.72 -29.83 13.87
C GLY A 85 8.57 -30.31 15.04
N ARG A 86 8.03 -31.26 15.80
CA ARG A 86 8.83 -32.16 16.62
C ARG A 86 8.65 -33.55 16.04
N GLY A 87 9.66 -33.95 15.26
CA GLY A 87 9.96 -35.36 15.16
C GLY A 87 10.34 -35.85 16.56
N MET A 88 9.59 -36.83 17.07
CA MET A 88 10.04 -37.76 18.10
C MET A 88 9.44 -39.12 17.79
N GLY A 89 10.30 -40.06 17.43
CA GLY A 89 9.96 -41.47 17.30
C GLY A 89 9.69 -42.14 18.64
N GLY A 90 8.98 -43.28 18.58
CA GLY A 90 8.76 -44.21 19.69
C GLY A 90 7.56 -45.11 19.36
N ARG A 91 7.74 -46.26 18.69
CA ARG A 91 8.01 -47.58 19.31
C ARG A 91 7.01 -48.04 20.39
N PHE A 92 5.71 -48.12 20.10
CA PHE A 92 4.75 -49.06 20.72
C PHE A 92 3.60 -49.22 19.72
N GLY A 93 3.38 -50.33 19.02
CA GLY A 93 3.06 -51.64 19.57
C GLY A 93 1.62 -52.02 19.18
N MET A 94 1.47 -52.60 17.99
CA MET A 94 0.50 -53.67 17.63
C MET A 94 -1.02 -53.49 17.94
N ARG A 95 -1.85 -53.44 16.87
CA ARG A 95 -2.87 -54.45 16.48
C ARG A 95 -3.93 -53.87 15.55
N GLY A 96 -4.15 -54.51 14.40
CA GLY A 96 -5.25 -54.25 13.47
C GLY A 96 -4.82 -54.53 12.03
N GLN A 97 -4.46 -55.76 11.68
CA GLN A 97 -5.37 -56.76 11.08
C GLN A 97 -6.06 -56.29 9.79
N GLY A 98 -5.52 -56.70 8.64
CA GLY A 98 -6.11 -56.58 7.31
C GLY A 98 -5.02 -56.55 6.23
N ARG A 99 -4.27 -57.64 6.00
CA ARG A 99 -4.56 -58.69 4.99
C ARG A 99 -5.01 -58.13 3.63
N GLY A 100 -4.04 -57.96 2.74
CA GLY A 100 -4.26 -57.62 1.33
C GLY A 100 -2.96 -57.57 0.54
N PHE A 101 -2.28 -58.71 0.41
CA PHE A 101 -1.20 -58.91 -0.56
C PHE A 101 -1.81 -58.90 -1.96
N GLY A 102 -1.34 -57.98 -2.81
CA GLY A 102 -1.79 -57.86 -4.20
C GLY A 102 -0.79 -57.08 -5.04
N MET A 103 0.46 -57.53 -5.08
CA MET A 103 1.39 -57.17 -6.16
C MET A 103 0.86 -57.76 -7.47
N GLY A 104 0.07 -56.97 -8.19
CA GLY A 104 -0.38 -57.26 -9.55
C GLY A 104 0.09 -56.15 -10.48
N MET A 105 1.31 -56.29 -11.01
CA MET A 105 1.72 -55.55 -12.20
C MET A 105 0.79 -55.95 -13.35
N ARG A 106 0.03 -54.99 -13.89
CA ARG A 106 -0.44 -54.84 -15.28
C ARG A 106 -1.64 -53.90 -15.32
N GLY A 107 -1.35 -52.61 -15.19
CA GLY A 107 -2.29 -51.53 -15.46
C GLY A 107 -1.60 -50.51 -16.36
N GLN A 108 -1.56 -50.80 -17.66
CA GLN A 108 -1.24 -49.82 -18.70
C GLN A 108 -2.38 -48.80 -18.71
N GLY A 109 -2.31 -47.82 -17.80
CA GLY A 109 -3.29 -46.75 -17.62
C GLY A 109 -2.66 -45.42 -17.94
N ARG A 110 -2.78 -45.02 -19.21
CA ARG A 110 -2.40 -43.70 -19.75
C ARG A 110 -3.02 -42.59 -18.89
N GLY A 111 -2.20 -41.69 -18.37
CA GLY A 111 -2.65 -40.57 -17.55
C GLY A 111 -1.61 -39.46 -17.46
N MET A 112 -1.14 -39.01 -18.63
CA MET A 112 -0.37 -37.77 -18.79
C MET A 112 -1.11 -36.61 -18.10
N GLY A 113 -0.34 -35.77 -17.40
CA GLY A 113 -0.84 -34.77 -16.47
C GLY A 113 -1.90 -33.82 -17.01
N ARG A 114 -2.65 -33.22 -16.08
CA ARG A 114 -3.38 -31.97 -16.32
C ARG A 114 -3.14 -31.07 -15.14
N GLY A 115 -2.03 -30.34 -15.20
CA GLY A 115 -1.91 -29.10 -14.46
C GLY A 115 -3.14 -28.26 -14.73
N ARG A 116 -3.87 -27.91 -13.67
CA ARG A 116 -4.83 -26.81 -13.70
C ARG A 116 -4.08 -25.48 -13.49
N GLY A 117 -3.02 -25.28 -14.27
CA GLY A 117 -2.46 -23.96 -14.55
C GLY A 117 -3.21 -23.43 -15.76
N GLY A 118 -4.39 -22.86 -15.52
CA GLY A 118 -5.24 -22.31 -16.56
C GLY A 118 -4.56 -21.11 -17.23
N GLY A 119 -3.93 -21.35 -18.38
CA GLY A 119 -3.84 -20.43 -19.51
C GLY A 119 -3.22 -19.06 -19.25
N PHE A 120 -1.91 -19.00 -19.04
CA PHE A 120 -1.16 -17.79 -19.41
C PHE A 120 -1.19 -17.66 -20.94
N GLY A 121 -1.86 -16.63 -21.43
CA GLY A 121 -1.70 -16.16 -22.80
C GLY A 121 -2.74 -16.67 -23.79
N ARG A 122 -3.83 -15.92 -23.94
CA ARG A 122 -4.54 -15.83 -25.23
C ARG A 122 -4.81 -14.35 -25.55
N GLY A 123 -3.92 -13.79 -26.37
CA GLY A 123 -4.19 -12.59 -27.16
C GLY A 123 -3.50 -11.30 -26.67
N PRO A 124 -2.57 -10.73 -27.44
CA PRO A 124 -2.03 -9.38 -27.22
C PRO A 124 -3.08 -8.27 -27.49
N THR A 125 -4.25 -8.65 -27.99
CA THR A 125 -5.33 -7.73 -28.35
C THR A 125 -6.37 -7.74 -27.23
N GLY A 126 -6.42 -6.69 -26.44
CA GLY A 126 -7.41 -6.48 -25.39
C GLY A 126 -7.10 -5.20 -24.62
N TYR A 127 -8.13 -4.59 -24.04
CA TYR A 127 -7.96 -3.47 -23.12
C TYR A 127 -8.18 -3.97 -21.70
N CYS A 128 -7.32 -3.56 -20.79
CA CYS A 128 -7.57 -3.67 -19.36
C CYS A 128 -8.41 -2.46 -18.96
N VAL A 129 -9.55 -2.69 -18.32
CA VAL A 129 -10.47 -1.65 -17.84
C VAL A 129 -10.51 -1.66 -16.32
N CYS A 130 -10.46 -0.46 -15.73
CA CYS A 130 -10.54 -0.31 -14.29
C CYS A 130 -12.00 -0.26 -13.82
N PRO A 131 -12.43 -1.10 -12.87
CA PRO A 131 -13.82 -1.09 -12.37
C PRO A 131 -14.17 0.15 -11.54
N ASN A 132 -13.19 0.82 -10.94
CA ASN A 132 -13.42 1.98 -10.08
C ASN A 132 -13.50 3.31 -10.84
N CYS A 133 -12.85 3.43 -12.00
CA CYS A 133 -12.79 4.70 -12.74
C CYS A 133 -13.02 4.57 -14.25
N GLY A 134 -13.28 3.37 -14.77
CA GLY A 134 -13.52 3.11 -16.19
C GLY A 134 -12.32 3.37 -17.11
N THR A 135 -11.11 3.53 -16.57
CA THR A 135 -9.92 3.82 -17.39
C THR A 135 -9.48 2.57 -18.15
N ARG A 136 -9.39 2.69 -19.49
CA ARG A 136 -8.93 1.66 -20.41
C ARG A 136 -7.45 1.83 -20.75
N VAL A 137 -6.66 0.77 -20.61
CA VAL A 137 -5.22 0.72 -20.92
C VAL A 137 -4.98 -0.49 -21.83
N PRO A 138 -4.11 -0.40 -22.84
CA PRO A 138 -3.76 -1.57 -23.65
C PRO A 138 -3.19 -2.69 -22.78
N HIS A 139 -3.64 -3.92 -23.00
CA HIS A 139 -3.08 -5.08 -22.30
C HIS A 139 -1.67 -5.36 -22.81
N GLU A 140 -0.70 -5.41 -21.90
CA GLU A 140 0.68 -5.79 -22.23
C GLU A 140 0.87 -7.32 -22.23
N PRO A 141 1.44 -7.92 -23.28
CA PRO A 141 1.68 -9.37 -23.32
C PRO A 141 2.59 -9.82 -22.17
N GLY A 142 2.21 -10.91 -21.50
CA GLY A 142 2.99 -11.48 -20.40
C GLY A 142 2.63 -10.97 -19.00
N VAL A 143 1.84 -9.89 -18.89
CA VAL A 143 1.32 -9.41 -17.59
C VAL A 143 -0.21 -9.49 -17.60
N PRO A 144 -0.84 -10.25 -16.68
CA PRO A 144 -2.29 -10.30 -16.60
C PRO A 144 -2.82 -8.94 -16.10
N CYS A 145 -3.96 -8.48 -16.65
CA CYS A 145 -4.56 -7.19 -16.26
C CYS A 145 -4.73 -7.02 -14.75
N ASN A 146 -5.06 -8.10 -14.02
CA ASN A 146 -5.24 -8.07 -12.57
C ASN A 146 -3.97 -7.76 -11.76
N SER A 147 -2.80 -7.89 -12.38
CA SER A 147 -1.50 -7.57 -11.76
C SER A 147 -1.05 -6.14 -12.06
N MET A 148 -1.69 -5.46 -13.02
CA MET A 148 -1.43 -4.05 -13.31
C MET A 148 -2.34 -3.16 -12.46
N LYS A 149 -1.79 -2.04 -11.97
CA LYS A 149 -2.52 -1.04 -11.19
C LYS A 149 -2.98 0.09 -12.11
N CYS A 150 -4.21 0.56 -11.90
CA CYS A 150 -4.75 1.70 -12.65
C CYS A 150 -3.98 2.99 -12.32
N PRO A 151 -3.55 3.79 -13.32
CA PRO A 151 -2.84 5.06 -13.09
C PRO A 151 -3.72 6.16 -12.48
N LYS A 152 -5.05 6.04 -12.52
CA LYS A 152 -5.96 7.05 -11.94
C LYS A 152 -6.34 6.78 -10.48
N CYS A 153 -6.47 5.51 -10.07
CA CYS A 153 -7.02 5.16 -8.76
C CYS A 153 -6.28 4.03 -8.02
N GLY A 154 -5.26 3.42 -8.62
CA GLY A 154 -4.47 2.36 -8.00
C GLY A 154 -5.16 0.99 -7.88
N ALA A 155 -6.43 0.85 -8.29
CA ALA A 155 -7.15 -0.42 -8.27
C ALA A 155 -6.59 -1.42 -9.30
N PRO A 156 -6.67 -2.75 -9.03
CA PRO A 156 -6.25 -3.77 -9.98
C PRO A 156 -7.14 -3.73 -11.22
N MET A 157 -6.54 -3.84 -12.40
CA MET A 157 -7.29 -3.77 -13.65
C MET A 157 -7.95 -5.11 -13.98
N VAL A 158 -9.09 -5.08 -14.67
CA VAL A 158 -9.79 -6.27 -15.13
C VAL A 158 -9.71 -6.30 -16.66
N ARG A 159 -9.63 -7.49 -17.24
CA ARG A 159 -9.66 -7.62 -18.70
C ARG A 159 -11.12 -7.50 -19.15
N GLU A 160 -11.40 -6.59 -20.09
CA GLU A 160 -12.69 -6.51 -20.78
C GLU A 160 -12.76 -7.54 -21.92
#